data_AF-A0A7C9BJC0-F1
#
_entry.id   AF-A0A7C9BJC0-F1
#
_cell.length_a   1.000
_cell.length_b   1.000
_cell.length_c   1.000
_cell.angle_alpha   90.00
_cell.angle_beta   90.00
_cell.angle_gamma   90.00
#
_symmetry.space_group_name_H-M   'P 1'
#
loop_
_entity.id
_entity.type
_entity.pdbx_description
1 polymer ?
#
loop_
_entity_poly.entity_id
_entity_poly.type
_entity_poly.pdbx_seq_one_letter_code
_entity_poly.pdbx_strand_id
1 'polypeptide(L)'
;MIKQAKDSKPVSPQMTVAELCATIGTTPPVVNKLADAGAPVNPAGKTDLFGLFEWLFVHQDHPHLAAADEVLVAQWKIFRNV
;
A
#
# COMPACT_ATOMS: atom_id res chain seq x y z
N MET A 1 -2.70 29.18 26.64
CA MET A 1 -3.29 28.73 25.36
C MET A 1 -2.29 28.96 24.23
N ILE A 2 -2.32 28.07 23.23
CA ILE A 2 -1.88 28.24 21.83
C ILE A 2 -0.47 27.73 21.42
N LYS A 3 -0.52 26.71 20.53
CA LYS A 3 0.39 26.32 19.43
C LYS A 3 1.72 25.62 19.73
N GLN A 4 1.69 24.29 19.64
CA GLN A 4 2.63 23.56 18.78
C GLN A 4 1.88 22.46 18.00
N ALA A 5 1.13 22.88 16.97
CA ALA A 5 0.89 22.03 15.81
C ALA A 5 2.19 22.04 14.98
N LYS A 6 3.21 21.33 15.46
CA LYS A 6 4.42 21.06 14.68
C LYS A 6 4.26 19.67 14.09
N ASP A 7 4.18 19.59 12.77
CA ASP A 7 4.59 18.43 11.99
C ASP A 7 4.00 17.06 12.39
N SER A 8 2.68 16.95 12.53
CA SER A 8 2.03 15.65 12.37
C SER A 8 1.98 15.31 10.87
N LYS A 9 3.14 15.12 10.24
CA LYS A 9 3.16 14.43 8.95
C LYS A 9 2.52 13.06 9.18
N PRO A 10 1.53 12.67 8.37
CA PRO A 10 0.91 11.37 8.54
C PRO A 10 2.01 10.31 8.45
N VAL A 11 2.19 9.56 9.53
CA VAL A 11 3.11 8.42 9.54
C VAL A 11 2.48 7.36 8.65
N SER A 12 3.21 6.91 7.63
CA SER A 12 2.73 5.88 6.73
C SER A 12 2.37 4.63 7.55
N PRO A 13 1.13 4.12 7.45
CA PRO A 13 0.77 2.87 8.08
C PRO A 13 1.64 1.75 7.51
N GLN A 14 2.08 0.84 8.39
CA GLN A 14 2.97 -0.25 8.03
C GLN A 14 2.29 -1.60 8.29
N MET A 15 2.31 -2.48 7.29
CA MET A 15 1.66 -3.79 7.36
C MET A 15 2.62 -4.92 7.01
N THR A 16 2.52 -6.04 7.71
CA THR A 16 3.14 -7.30 7.32
C THR A 16 2.49 -7.84 6.04
N VAL A 17 3.19 -8.75 5.34
CA VAL A 17 2.62 -9.41 4.15
C VAL A 17 1.28 -10.09 4.45
N ALA A 18 1.11 -10.68 5.63
CA ALA A 18 -0.15 -11.33 6.02
C ALA A 18 -1.31 -10.34 6.14
N GLU A 19 -1.09 -9.19 6.80
CA GLU A 19 -2.08 -8.12 6.92
C GLU A 19 -2.39 -7.49 5.56
N LEU A 20 -1.37 -7.36 4.71
CA LEU A 20 -1.50 -6.86 3.34
C LEU A 20 -2.34 -7.83 2.50
N CYS A 21 -2.07 -9.13 2.58
CA CYS A 21 -2.88 -10.17 1.92
C CYS A 21 -4.34 -10.11 2.36
N ALA A 22 -4.59 -9.96 3.67
CA ALA A 22 -5.95 -9.87 4.21
C ALA A 22 -6.67 -8.58 3.78
N THR A 23 -5.97 -7.45 3.77
CA THR A 23 -6.55 -6.13 3.42
C THR A 23 -6.90 -6.04 1.95
N ILE A 24 -6.04 -6.60 1.09
CA ILE A 24 -6.14 -6.50 -0.37
C ILE A 24 -6.90 -7.70 -0.96
N GLY A 25 -7.18 -8.73 -0.17
CA GLY A 25 -7.79 -9.97 -0.64
C GLY A 25 -6.88 -10.74 -1.60
N THR A 26 -5.57 -10.71 -1.35
CA THR A 26 -4.55 -11.35 -2.18
C THR A 26 -3.80 -12.45 -1.44
N THR A 27 -2.87 -13.11 -2.12
CA THR A 27 -2.06 -14.20 -1.55
C THR A 27 -0.58 -13.82 -1.49
N PRO A 28 0.22 -14.42 -0.59
CA PRO A 28 1.65 -14.12 -0.49
C PRO A 28 2.43 -14.26 -1.80
N PRO A 29 2.15 -15.24 -2.69
CA PRO A 29 2.78 -15.32 -4.00
C PRO A 29 2.55 -14.09 -4.89
N VAL A 30 1.39 -13.45 -4.81
CA VAL A 30 1.11 -12.22 -5.57
C VAL A 30 1.91 -11.06 -5.01
N VAL A 31 1.99 -10.96 -3.68
CA VAL A 31 2.80 -9.93 -3.01
C VAL A 31 4.29 -10.07 -3.36
N ASN A 32 4.81 -11.30 -3.42
CA ASN A 32 6.18 -11.55 -3.87
C ASN A 32 6.39 -11.15 -5.34
N LYS A 33 5.43 -11.45 -6.23
CA LYS A 33 5.50 -11.01 -7.62
C LYS A 33 5.48 -9.49 -7.78
N LEU A 34 4.78 -8.77 -6.90
CA LEU A 34 4.83 -7.30 -6.86
C LEU A 34 6.21 -6.82 -6.40
N ALA A 35 6.78 -7.45 -5.38
CA ALA A 35 8.15 -7.15 -4.94
C ALA A 35 9.17 -7.39 -6.05
N ASP A 36 9.06 -8.52 -6.77
CA ASP A 36 9.91 -8.87 -7.92
C ASP A 36 9.76 -7.86 -9.08
N ALA A 37 8.59 -7.25 -9.21
CA ALA A 37 8.32 -6.18 -10.18
C ALA A 37 8.84 -4.80 -9.73
N GLY A 38 9.44 -4.69 -8.54
CA GLY A 38 9.99 -3.45 -8.01
C GLY A 38 9.03 -2.65 -7.13
N ALA A 39 7.89 -3.22 -6.72
CA ALA A 39 7.05 -2.60 -5.71
C ALA A 39 7.81 -2.52 -4.37
N PRO A 40 7.65 -1.44 -3.58
CA PRO A 40 8.35 -1.26 -2.31
C PRO A 40 7.71 -2.10 -1.18
N VAL A 41 7.61 -3.40 -1.43
CA VAL A 41 7.13 -4.41 -0.49
C VAL A 41 8.32 -4.94 0.30
N ASN A 42 8.11 -5.18 1.60
CA ASN A 42 9.08 -5.87 2.44
C ASN A 42 8.56 -7.26 2.83
N PRO A 43 8.99 -8.33 2.15
CA PRO A 43 8.51 -9.69 2.42
C PRO A 43 8.89 -10.22 3.80
N ALA A 44 9.99 -9.73 4.36
CA ALA A 44 10.56 -10.17 5.64
C ALA A 44 10.14 -9.30 6.84
N GLY A 45 9.34 -8.26 6.60
CA GLY A 45 9.00 -7.28 7.64
C GLY A 45 7.69 -6.56 7.36
N LYS A 46 7.67 -5.27 7.68
CA LYS A 46 6.52 -4.42 7.41
C LYS A 46 6.77 -3.59 6.16
N THR A 47 5.73 -3.52 5.33
CA THR A 47 5.67 -2.74 4.10
C THR A 47 5.07 -1.38 4.40
N ASP A 48 5.71 -0.33 3.89
CA ASP A 48 5.21 1.03 3.93
C ASP A 48 4.05 1.19 2.95
N LEU A 49 2.86 1.50 3.45
CA LEU A 49 1.68 1.55 2.60
C LEU A 49 1.69 2.75 1.66
N PHE A 50 2.17 3.92 2.09
CA PHE A 50 2.24 5.09 1.22
C PHE A 50 3.14 4.83 0.00
N GLY A 51 4.34 4.29 0.22
CA GLY A 51 5.24 3.94 -0.89
C GLY A 51 4.66 2.86 -1.79
N LEU A 52 4.04 1.82 -1.21
CA LEU A 52 3.38 0.77 -1.99
C LEU A 52 2.25 1.34 -2.84
N PHE A 53 1.37 2.16 -2.26
CA PHE A 53 0.24 2.72 -2.98
C PHE A 53 0.64 3.76 -4.03
N GLU A 54 1.70 4.54 -3.81
CA GLU A 54 2.27 5.40 -4.85
C GLU A 54 2.78 4.57 -6.03
N TRP A 55 3.49 3.47 -5.77
CA TRP A 55 3.95 2.56 -6.82
C TRP A 55 2.77 1.95 -7.59
N LEU A 56 1.75 1.46 -6.87
CA LEU A 56 0.53 0.90 -7.47
C LEU A 56 -0.24 1.92 -8.29
N PHE A 57 -0.30 3.18 -7.84
CA PHE A 57 -0.96 4.25 -8.58
C PHE A 57 -0.26 4.57 -9.90
N VAL A 58 1.07 4.43 -9.97
CA VAL A 58 1.84 4.62 -11.20
C VAL A 58 1.75 3.38 -12.11
N HIS A 59 1.67 2.18 -11.54
CA HIS A 59 1.73 0.91 -12.27
C HIS A 59 0.36 0.21 -12.33
N GLN A 60 -0.73 0.96 -12.50
CA GLN A 60 -2.10 0.42 -12.55
C GLN A 60 -2.28 -0.66 -13.63
N ASP A 61 -1.53 -0.58 -14.73
CA ASP A 61 -1.59 -1.53 -15.84
C ASP A 61 -0.77 -2.82 -15.59
N HIS A 62 -0.23 -3.03 -14.39
CA HIS A 62 0.63 -4.18 -14.13
C HIS A 62 -0.15 -5.50 -14.25
N PRO A 63 0.37 -6.52 -14.97
CA PRO A 63 -0.35 -7.77 -15.26
C PRO A 63 -0.71 -8.60 -14.03
N HIS A 64 -0.18 -8.25 -12.86
CA HIS A 64 -0.49 -8.90 -11.57
C HIS A 64 -1.48 -8.10 -10.71
N LEU A 65 -1.96 -6.94 -11.18
CA LEU A 65 -2.94 -6.09 -10.49
C LEU A 65 -4.38 -6.24 -10.96
N ALA A 66 -4.60 -6.76 -12.17
CA ALA A 66 -5.89 -6.83 -12.87
C ALA A 66 -7.06 -7.52 -12.15
N ALA A 67 -6.86 -8.12 -10.96
CA ALA A 67 -7.92 -8.70 -10.13
C ALA A 67 -8.07 -8.03 -8.74
N ALA A 68 -7.09 -7.23 -8.30
CA ALA A 68 -7.11 -6.52 -7.01
C ALA A 68 -7.53 -5.04 -7.15
N ASP A 69 -7.80 -4.61 -8.37
CA ASP A 69 -7.66 -3.22 -8.83
C ASP A 69 -8.70 -2.23 -8.29
N GLU A 70 -10.00 -2.53 -8.37
CA GLU A 70 -11.00 -1.50 -8.05
C GLU A 70 -11.12 -1.21 -6.56
N VAL A 71 -11.12 -2.24 -5.72
CA VAL A 71 -11.29 -2.07 -4.27
C VAL A 71 -10.07 -1.41 -3.65
N LEU A 72 -8.87 -1.80 -4.09
CA LEU A 72 -7.62 -1.28 -3.55
C LEU A 72 -7.40 0.18 -3.95
N VAL A 73 -7.64 0.53 -5.22
CA VAL A 73 -7.57 1.91 -5.70
C VAL A 73 -8.69 2.76 -5.08
N ALA A 74 -9.90 2.20 -4.89
CA ALA A 74 -11.01 2.91 -4.24
C ALA A 74 -10.73 3.18 -2.75
N GLN A 75 -10.25 2.19 -1.98
CA GLN A 75 -9.86 2.38 -0.59
C GLN A 75 -8.75 3.43 -0.46
N TRP A 76 -7.79 3.44 -1.38
CA TRP A 76 -6.72 4.45 -1.39
C TRP A 76 -7.24 5.88 -1.68
N LYS A 77 -8.17 6.04 -2.64
CA LYS A 77 -8.86 7.32 -2.88
C LYS A 77 -9.60 7.83 -1.64
N ILE A 78 -10.12 6.93 -0.81
CA ILE A 78 -10.74 7.28 0.47
C ILE A 78 -9.66 7.71 1.47
N PHE A 79 -8.60 6.92 1.68
CA PHE A 79 -7.51 7.25 2.61
C PHE A 79 -6.76 8.56 2.31
N ARG A 80 -6.61 8.94 1.04
CA ARG A 80 -5.97 10.20 0.61
C ARG A 80 -6.84 11.46 0.80
N ASN A 81 -8.14 11.31 0.98
CA ASN A 81 -9.09 12.41 1.18
C ASN A 81 -9.45 12.64 2.67
N VAL A 82 -8.83 11.89 3.60
CA VAL A 82 -9.00 12.05 5.05
C VAL A 82 -7.80 12.78 5.65
#